data_AF-A0A920L636-F1
#
_entry.id   AF-A0A920L636-F1
#
_cell.length_a   1.000
_cell.length_b   1.000
_cell.length_c   1.000
_cell.angle_alpha   90.00
_cell.angle_beta   90.00
_cell.angle_gamma   90.00
#
_symmetry.space_group_name_H-M   'P 1'
#
loop_
_entity.id
_entity.type
_entity.pdbx_description
1 polymer ?
#
loop_
_entity_poly.entity_id
_entity_poly.type
_entity_poly.pdbx_seq_one_letter_code
_entity_poly.pdbx_strand_id
1 'polypeptide(L)'
;MMISTEGPFFECAHSGLSSSLTSVFAPEFEPHYDLDGVNFDHTTVDMEIPLGWLRSFMFQNTFYLESAIDESAHLAGIDPFKYRMQLLKNNPRFKKVLELAADDANWGSPLAEGHGRGIAICNFQGSVCAEVAEVSVNKRGKLAIHNINCVIDVGKYVNPDTLIAQTEGCVIWGVSIATKEQITFENGRVQQSNYDDYKIARMKDSPIINVRVIESELKPSGGDAGLPPTPPAITNAIYAATGKRIRKLPIGKQTLV
;
A
#
# COMPACT_ATOMS: atom_id res chain seq x y z
N MET A 1 31.86 -21.96 -4.40
CA MET A 1 32.89 -21.11 -3.77
C MET A 1 32.27 -20.61 -2.49
N MET A 2 32.87 -20.93 -1.33
CA MET A 2 32.26 -20.72 -0.01
C MET A 2 31.92 -19.24 0.21
N ILE A 3 30.68 -18.95 0.61
CA ILE A 3 30.27 -17.62 1.08
C ILE A 3 30.50 -17.63 2.59
N SER A 4 31.47 -16.86 3.05
CA SER A 4 31.78 -16.66 4.47
C SER A 4 30.65 -15.87 5.14
N THR A 5 30.05 -16.45 6.17
CA THR A 5 28.98 -15.87 6.99
C THR A 5 29.54 -15.19 8.24
N GLU A 6 30.43 -14.21 8.10
CA GLU A 6 30.95 -13.45 9.24
C GLU A 6 30.87 -11.94 8.98
N GLY A 7 29.67 -11.40 9.22
CA GLY A 7 29.47 -9.98 9.58
C GLY A 7 29.00 -9.92 11.03
N PRO A 8 29.27 -8.84 11.78
CA PRO A 8 28.96 -8.78 13.20
C PRO A 8 27.45 -8.85 13.42
N PHE A 9 27.00 -9.92 14.07
CA PHE A 9 25.63 -10.09 14.52
C PHE A 9 25.34 -9.07 15.61
N PHE A 10 24.54 -8.04 15.30
CA PHE A 10 23.96 -7.18 16.34
C PHE A 10 22.67 -7.83 16.82
N GLU A 11 22.75 -8.60 17.90
CA GLU A 11 21.58 -9.05 18.63
C GLU A 11 20.97 -7.86 19.40
N CYS A 12 19.72 -7.52 19.08
CA CYS A 12 18.93 -6.65 19.94
C CYS A 12 18.62 -7.44 21.23
N ALA A 13 19.34 -7.14 22.30
CA ALA A 13 19.35 -7.89 23.58
C ALA A 13 17.99 -8.02 24.29
N HIS A 14 16.91 -7.45 23.75
CA HIS A 14 15.60 -7.37 24.41
C HIS A 14 14.49 -8.25 23.82
N SER A 15 14.62 -8.80 22.61
CA SER A 15 13.49 -9.50 21.95
C SER A 15 13.79 -10.88 21.37
N GLY A 16 15.05 -11.31 21.25
CA GLY A 16 15.39 -12.56 20.53
C GLY A 16 15.00 -12.57 19.04
N LEU A 17 14.32 -11.51 18.58
CA LEU A 17 14.06 -11.17 17.19
C LEU A 17 15.23 -10.29 16.76
N SER A 18 16.25 -10.89 16.17
CA SER A 18 17.41 -10.14 15.70
C SER A 18 16.97 -9.09 14.66
N SER A 19 17.59 -7.90 14.72
CA SER A 19 17.58 -6.93 13.62
C SER A 19 18.15 -7.50 12.31
N SER A 20 18.76 -8.69 12.36
CA SER A 20 19.24 -9.42 11.17
C SER A 20 18.11 -9.87 10.24
N LEU A 21 16.88 -10.10 10.75
CA LEU A 21 15.73 -10.48 9.93
C LEU A 21 15.30 -9.35 8.98
N THR A 22 15.58 -8.09 9.33
CA THR A 22 15.30 -6.92 8.50
C THR A 22 16.16 -6.92 7.22
N SER A 23 17.34 -7.58 7.24
CA SER A 23 18.24 -7.66 6.07
C SER A 23 17.92 -8.79 5.09
N VAL A 24 17.20 -9.84 5.50
CA VAL A 24 17.04 -11.08 4.70
C VAL A 24 16.19 -10.87 3.43
N PHE A 25 15.36 -9.82 3.37
CA PHE A 25 14.49 -9.52 2.22
C PHE A 25 14.64 -8.12 1.64
N ALA A 26 15.58 -7.33 2.15
CA ALA A 26 15.87 -6.00 1.65
C ALA A 26 16.62 -5.92 0.29
N PRO A 27 17.25 -6.96 -0.31
CA PRO A 27 18.16 -6.65 -1.42
C PRO A 27 17.53 -6.18 -2.73
N GLU A 28 16.30 -6.54 -3.10
CA GLU A 28 15.83 -6.27 -4.48
C GLU A 28 14.33 -5.96 -4.55
N PHE A 29 13.90 -4.83 -3.96
CA PHE A 29 12.64 -4.23 -4.40
C PHE A 29 12.84 -3.69 -5.81
N GLU A 30 12.47 -4.49 -6.81
CA GLU A 30 12.41 -4.01 -8.19
C GLU A 30 11.05 -3.37 -8.47
N PRO A 31 11.02 -2.19 -9.10
CA PRO A 31 9.77 -1.58 -9.49
C PRO A 31 9.16 -2.43 -10.61
N HIS A 32 7.86 -2.69 -10.52
CA HIS A 32 7.13 -3.41 -11.57
C HIS A 32 6.87 -2.54 -12.82
N TYR A 33 7.37 -1.30 -12.81
CA TYR A 33 7.33 -0.37 -13.93
C TYR A 33 8.60 -0.47 -14.79
N ASP A 34 8.41 -0.36 -16.10
CA ASP A 34 9.46 -0.25 -17.11
C ASP A 34 10.13 1.14 -17.02
N LEU A 35 10.97 1.32 -15.99
CA LEU A 35 11.73 2.54 -15.73
C LEU A 35 13.23 2.31 -15.95
N ASP A 36 13.86 3.17 -16.74
CA ASP A 36 15.30 3.14 -16.94
C ASP A 36 16.02 3.94 -15.83
N GLY A 37 17.19 3.47 -15.41
CA GLY A 37 18.07 4.19 -14.49
C GLY A 37 17.58 4.30 -13.04
N VAL A 38 16.76 3.34 -12.58
CA VAL A 38 16.30 3.31 -11.19
C VAL A 38 17.34 2.67 -10.28
N ASN A 39 17.59 3.29 -9.14
CA ASN A 39 18.43 2.76 -8.08
C ASN A 39 17.63 2.68 -6.78
N PHE A 40 17.49 1.48 -6.22
CA PHE A 40 16.94 1.24 -4.90
C PHE A 40 18.07 0.79 -3.99
N ASP A 41 18.44 1.66 -3.06
CA ASP A 41 19.41 1.37 -2.01
C ASP A 41 18.72 1.40 -0.64
N HIS A 42 19.27 0.67 0.31
CA HIS A 42 18.77 0.65 1.68
C HIS A 42 19.93 0.68 2.67
N THR A 43 19.66 1.24 3.84
CA THR A 43 20.58 1.18 4.96
C THR A 43 19.80 0.73 6.18
N THR A 44 20.28 -0.35 6.80
CA THR A 44 19.73 -0.82 8.06
C THR A 44 20.22 0.07 9.18
N VAL A 45 19.27 0.62 9.94
CA VAL A 45 19.54 1.39 11.16
C VAL A 45 19.03 0.58 12.34
N ASP A 46 19.89 0.38 13.35
CA ASP A 46 19.43 -0.17 14.61
C ASP A 46 18.58 0.88 15.34
N MET A 47 17.31 0.56 15.56
CA MET A 47 16.34 1.47 16.16
C MET A 47 16.30 1.35 17.69
N GLU A 48 17.07 0.42 18.28
CA GLU A 48 17.10 0.12 19.72
C GLU A 48 15.73 -0.23 20.32
N ILE A 49 14.77 -0.61 19.47
CA ILE A 49 13.42 -1.03 19.83
C ILE A 49 13.12 -2.39 19.21
N PRO A 50 12.30 -3.23 19.85
CA PRO A 50 11.85 -4.48 19.25
C PRO A 50 11.11 -4.23 17.94
N LEU A 51 11.61 -4.81 16.85
CA LEU A 51 10.95 -4.85 15.56
C LEU A 51 10.37 -6.24 15.31
N GLY A 52 9.31 -6.29 14.50
CA GLY A 52 8.64 -7.52 14.14
C GLY A 52 7.97 -7.41 12.77
N TRP A 53 7.39 -8.52 12.34
CA TRP A 53 6.70 -8.60 11.06
C TRP A 53 5.32 -7.99 11.18
N LEU A 54 5.08 -6.93 10.41
CA LEU A 54 3.73 -6.46 10.11
C LEU A 54 3.28 -7.12 8.80
N ARG A 55 1.96 -7.31 8.66
CA ARG A 55 1.36 -7.83 7.43
C ARG A 55 1.86 -7.04 6.21
N SER A 56 2.19 -7.76 5.15
CA SER A 56 2.73 -7.18 3.91
C SER A 56 3.95 -6.30 4.17
N PHE A 57 5.01 -6.87 4.74
CA PHE A 57 6.21 -6.22 5.30
C PHE A 57 6.96 -5.20 4.40
N MET A 58 6.55 -5.03 3.14
CA MET A 58 7.08 -4.03 2.18
C MET A 58 6.03 -2.98 1.76
N PHE A 59 4.87 -2.87 2.43
CA PHE A 59 3.81 -1.94 2.04
C PHE A 59 4.28 -0.49 2.00
N GLN A 60 5.24 -0.12 2.86
CA GLN A 60 5.85 1.20 2.87
C GLN A 60 6.55 1.52 1.55
N ASN A 61 7.20 0.55 0.90
CA ASN A 61 7.85 0.75 -0.39
C ASN A 61 6.80 1.02 -1.48
N THR A 62 5.69 0.28 -1.46
CA THR A 62 4.54 0.54 -2.33
C THR A 62 3.96 1.93 -2.09
N PHE A 63 3.79 2.35 -0.84
CA PHE A 63 3.28 3.68 -0.50
C PHE A 63 4.15 4.79 -1.11
N TYR A 64 5.46 4.72 -0.94
CA TYR A 64 6.37 5.72 -1.48
C TYR A 64 6.45 5.69 -3.01
N LEU A 65 6.58 4.50 -3.61
CA LEU A 65 6.63 4.34 -5.06
C LEU A 65 5.34 4.87 -5.71
N GLU A 66 4.17 4.40 -5.28
CA GLU A 66 2.89 4.78 -5.89
C GLU A 66 2.52 6.24 -5.63
N SER A 67 2.97 6.83 -4.51
CA SER A 67 2.85 8.26 -4.28
C SER A 67 3.71 9.06 -5.25
N ALA A 68 4.96 8.65 -5.48
CA ALA A 68 5.89 9.32 -6.40
C ALA A 68 5.47 9.18 -7.86
N ILE A 69 4.97 8.01 -8.27
CA ILE A 69 4.44 7.78 -9.62
C ILE A 69 3.22 8.67 -9.87
N ASP A 70 2.33 8.79 -8.90
CA ASP A 70 1.17 9.67 -9.01
C ASP A 70 1.58 11.16 -9.06
N GLU A 71 2.59 11.59 -8.28
CA GLU A 71 3.12 12.96 -8.37
C GLU A 71 3.71 13.23 -9.75
N SER A 72 4.44 12.25 -10.28
CA SER A 72 5.05 12.32 -11.61
C SER A 72 3.99 12.43 -12.71
N ALA A 73 2.89 11.69 -12.60
CA ALA A 73 1.77 11.78 -13.54
C ALA A 73 1.18 13.20 -13.57
N HIS A 74 0.93 13.78 -12.40
CA HIS A 74 0.42 15.15 -12.29
C HIS A 74 1.41 16.19 -12.80
N LEU A 75 2.71 16.04 -12.51
CA LEU A 75 3.76 16.92 -13.04
C LEU A 75 3.86 16.83 -14.57
N ALA A 76 3.65 15.66 -15.15
CA ALA A 76 3.61 15.44 -16.59
C ALA A 76 2.30 15.91 -17.24
N GLY A 77 1.27 16.28 -16.47
CA GLY A 77 -0.07 16.60 -16.98
C GLY A 77 -0.78 15.40 -17.59
N ILE A 78 -0.43 14.18 -17.17
CA ILE A 78 -1.00 12.92 -17.65
C ILE A 78 -1.91 12.34 -16.56
N ASP A 79 -3.06 11.80 -16.96
CA ASP A 79 -3.96 11.06 -16.06
C ASP A 79 -3.19 9.94 -15.32
N PRO A 80 -3.32 9.82 -13.98
CA PRO A 80 -2.54 8.86 -13.20
C PRO A 80 -2.70 7.39 -13.59
N PHE A 81 -3.88 6.99 -14.11
CA PHE A 81 -4.08 5.64 -14.65
C PHE A 81 -3.32 5.47 -15.97
N LYS A 82 -3.48 6.41 -16.92
CA LYS A 82 -2.77 6.37 -18.21
C LYS A 82 -1.26 6.41 -18.04
N TYR A 83 -0.76 7.18 -17.08
CA TYR A 83 0.68 7.26 -16.78
C TYR A 83 1.24 5.90 -16.38
N ARG A 84 0.58 5.20 -15.45
CA ARG A 84 0.94 3.83 -15.05
C ARG A 84 0.85 2.86 -16.23
N MET A 85 -0.17 2.96 -17.07
CA MET A 85 -0.30 2.10 -18.26
C MET A 85 0.85 2.25 -19.26
N GLN A 86 1.40 3.46 -19.41
CA GLN A 86 2.61 3.71 -20.22
C GLN A 86 3.85 3.06 -19.60
N LEU A 87 3.99 3.17 -18.27
CA LEU A 87 5.08 2.58 -17.52
C LEU A 87 5.00 1.05 -17.40
N LEU A 88 3.85 0.45 -17.67
CA LEU A 88 3.68 -1.02 -17.64
C LEU A 88 3.72 -1.63 -19.05
N LYS A 89 4.36 -0.96 -20.02
CA LYS A 89 4.30 -1.31 -21.44
C LYS A 89 4.58 -2.79 -21.71
N ASN A 90 5.59 -3.36 -21.05
CA ASN A 90 6.05 -4.75 -21.22
C ASN A 90 5.46 -5.71 -20.18
N ASN A 91 4.55 -5.24 -19.33
CA ASN A 91 3.99 -5.98 -18.21
C ASN A 91 2.48 -6.22 -18.39
N PRO A 92 2.06 -7.11 -19.31
CA PRO A 92 0.64 -7.33 -19.64
C PRO A 92 -0.19 -7.81 -18.44
N ARG A 93 0.41 -8.58 -17.53
CA ARG A 93 -0.25 -9.03 -16.29
C ARG A 93 -0.64 -7.86 -15.40
N PHE A 94 0.28 -6.92 -15.19
CA PHE A 94 0.05 -5.71 -14.38
C PHE A 94 -0.95 -4.78 -15.03
N LYS A 95 -0.85 -4.58 -16.36
CA LYS A 95 -1.83 -3.82 -17.13
C LYS A 95 -3.24 -4.34 -16.95
N LYS A 96 -3.44 -5.66 -17.10
CA LYS A 96 -4.75 -6.28 -16.94
C LYS A 96 -5.34 -6.03 -15.55
N VAL A 97 -4.54 -6.18 -14.49
CA VAL A 97 -4.98 -5.94 -13.12
C VAL A 97 -5.37 -4.45 -12.92
N LEU A 98 -4.53 -3.53 -13.41
CA LEU A 98 -4.76 -2.09 -13.29
C LEU A 98 -6.00 -1.61 -14.07
N GLU A 99 -6.17 -2.10 -15.30
CA GLU A 99 -7.30 -1.80 -16.19
C GLU A 99 -8.62 -2.24 -15.57
N LEU A 100 -8.69 -3.49 -15.09
CA LEU A 100 -9.89 -4.01 -14.43
C LEU A 100 -10.24 -3.23 -13.15
N ALA A 101 -9.25 -2.79 -12.37
CA ALA A 101 -9.50 -1.98 -11.17
C ALA A 101 -10.04 -0.59 -11.51
N ALA A 102 -9.53 0.02 -12.59
CA ALA A 102 -10.03 1.27 -13.12
C ALA A 102 -11.46 1.14 -13.66
N ASP A 103 -11.75 0.08 -14.41
CA ASP A 103 -13.08 -0.21 -14.95
C ASP A 103 -14.11 -0.43 -13.83
N ASP A 104 -13.79 -1.26 -12.83
CA ASP A 104 -14.66 -1.54 -11.68
C ASP A 104 -14.99 -0.27 -10.88
N ALA A 105 -14.05 0.67 -10.83
CA ALA A 105 -14.24 1.95 -10.18
C ALA A 105 -14.88 3.03 -11.06
N ASN A 106 -15.26 2.70 -12.31
CA ASN A 106 -15.72 3.66 -13.31
C ASN A 106 -14.76 4.86 -13.46
N TRP A 107 -13.45 4.59 -13.55
CA TRP A 107 -12.42 5.63 -13.65
C TRP A 107 -12.73 6.61 -14.79
N GLY A 108 -12.52 7.91 -14.52
CA GLY A 108 -12.85 8.99 -15.47
C GLY A 108 -14.33 9.40 -15.53
N SER A 109 -15.25 8.68 -14.87
CA SER A 109 -16.62 9.17 -14.71
C SER A 109 -16.69 10.41 -13.80
N PRO A 110 -17.66 11.31 -14.01
CA PRO A 110 -17.80 12.53 -13.20
C PRO A 110 -17.98 12.24 -11.71
N LEU A 111 -17.40 13.09 -10.87
CA LEU A 111 -17.50 13.05 -9.41
C LEU A 111 -18.08 14.36 -8.88
N ALA A 112 -18.72 14.30 -7.71
CA ALA A 112 -19.18 15.50 -7.01
C ALA A 112 -17.99 16.35 -6.50
N GLU A 113 -18.24 17.63 -6.23
CA GLU A 113 -17.23 18.51 -5.64
C GLU A 113 -16.71 17.94 -4.31
N GLY A 114 -15.38 17.95 -4.12
CA GLY A 114 -14.72 17.40 -2.95
C GLY A 114 -14.63 15.87 -2.94
N HIS A 115 -15.03 15.18 -4.01
CA HIS A 115 -14.74 13.76 -4.23
C HIS A 115 -13.52 13.58 -5.12
N GLY A 116 -12.82 12.46 -4.93
CA GLY A 116 -11.67 12.10 -5.74
C GLY A 116 -11.49 10.59 -5.80
N ARG A 117 -10.88 10.12 -6.89
CA ARG A 117 -10.41 8.74 -7.03
C ARG A 117 -8.90 8.72 -7.12
N GLY A 118 -8.31 7.75 -6.45
CA GLY A 118 -6.88 7.50 -6.47
C GLY A 118 -6.61 6.04 -6.78
N ILE A 119 -5.59 5.80 -7.59
CA ILE A 119 -5.23 4.48 -8.09
C ILE A 119 -3.83 4.12 -7.61
N ALA A 120 -3.62 2.84 -7.29
CA ALA A 120 -2.32 2.29 -6.96
C ALA A 120 -2.21 0.82 -7.38
N ILE A 121 -0.99 0.35 -7.62
CA ILE A 121 -0.69 -1.07 -7.91
C ILE A 121 0.55 -1.54 -7.15
N CYS A 122 0.61 -2.84 -6.88
CA CYS A 122 1.77 -3.46 -6.26
C CYS A 122 2.08 -4.84 -6.84
N ASN A 123 3.33 -5.27 -6.62
CA ASN A 123 3.74 -6.67 -6.67
C ASN A 123 4.16 -7.06 -5.25
N PHE A 124 3.46 -8.02 -4.64
CA PHE A 124 3.85 -8.57 -3.35
C PHE A 124 4.07 -10.07 -3.48
N GLN A 125 5.34 -10.50 -3.43
CA GLN A 125 5.74 -11.90 -3.53
C GLN A 125 5.16 -12.62 -4.77
N GLY A 126 5.04 -11.92 -5.90
CA GLY A 126 4.52 -12.46 -7.16
C GLY A 126 3.01 -12.31 -7.34
N SER A 127 2.27 -11.93 -6.29
CA SER A 127 0.87 -11.53 -6.41
C SER A 127 0.79 -10.08 -6.87
N VAL A 128 -0.03 -9.84 -7.89
CA VAL A 128 -0.26 -8.50 -8.43
C VAL A 128 -1.60 -8.01 -7.95
N CYS A 129 -1.64 -6.81 -7.36
CA CYS A 129 -2.86 -6.22 -6.84
C CYS A 129 -2.94 -4.74 -7.21
N ALA A 130 -4.08 -4.30 -7.74
CA ALA A 130 -4.37 -2.89 -7.99
C ALA A 130 -5.65 -2.48 -7.28
N GLU A 131 -5.65 -1.24 -6.79
CA GLU A 131 -6.79 -0.67 -6.08
C GLU A 131 -7.11 0.71 -6.59
N VAL A 132 -8.42 1.00 -6.64
CA VAL A 132 -8.94 2.36 -6.78
C VAL A 132 -9.77 2.69 -5.55
N ALA A 133 -9.33 3.70 -4.81
CA ALA A 133 -10.08 4.27 -3.70
C ALA A 133 -10.90 5.47 -4.16
N GLU A 134 -12.17 5.53 -3.80
CA GLU A 134 -13.02 6.71 -3.93
C GLU A 134 -13.23 7.35 -2.56
N VAL A 135 -12.87 8.62 -2.43
CA VAL A 135 -12.96 9.36 -1.17
C VAL A 135 -13.71 10.67 -1.36
N SER A 136 -14.19 11.23 -0.26
CA SER A 136 -14.62 12.63 -0.21
C SER A 136 -13.97 13.35 0.97
N VAL A 137 -13.69 14.63 0.78
CA VAL A 137 -13.24 15.53 1.83
C VAL A 137 -14.19 16.73 1.87
N ASN A 138 -14.88 16.92 2.99
CA ASN A 138 -15.80 18.04 3.12
C ASN A 138 -15.06 19.36 3.42
N LYS A 139 -15.78 20.48 3.39
CA LYS A 139 -15.25 21.83 3.69
C LYS A 139 -14.61 22.00 5.07
N ARG A 140 -14.81 21.04 5.99
CA ARG A 140 -14.17 21.02 7.33
C ARG A 140 -12.92 20.11 7.36
N GLY A 141 -12.48 19.61 6.21
CA GLY A 141 -11.36 18.68 6.10
C GLY A 141 -11.66 17.25 6.58
N LYS A 142 -12.93 16.87 6.76
CA LYS A 142 -13.29 15.51 7.20
C LYS A 142 -13.27 14.56 6.01
N LEU A 143 -12.38 13.57 6.07
CA LEU A 143 -12.29 12.45 5.13
C LEU A 143 -13.41 11.43 5.34
N ALA A 144 -13.96 10.92 4.24
CA ALA A 144 -14.70 9.66 4.17
C ALA A 144 -14.18 8.83 2.99
N ILE A 145 -13.96 7.54 3.23
CA ILE A 145 -13.57 6.57 2.20
C ILE A 145 -14.85 5.79 1.87
N HIS A 146 -15.30 5.87 0.62
CA HIS A 146 -16.60 5.31 0.21
C HIS A 146 -16.48 3.91 -0.35
N ASN A 147 -15.56 3.74 -1.31
CA ASN A 147 -15.35 2.50 -2.03
C ASN A 147 -13.86 2.23 -2.20
N ILE A 148 -13.46 0.96 -2.14
CA ILE A 148 -12.18 0.47 -2.62
C ILE A 148 -12.47 -0.70 -3.57
N ASN A 149 -12.20 -0.50 -4.85
CA ASN A 149 -12.26 -1.57 -5.85
C ASN A 149 -10.86 -2.17 -5.97
N CYS A 150 -10.76 -3.47 -5.67
CA CYS A 150 -9.52 -4.21 -5.60
C CYS A 150 -9.54 -5.35 -6.61
N VAL A 151 -8.53 -5.39 -7.48
CA VAL A 151 -8.32 -6.52 -8.40
C VAL A 151 -7.03 -7.20 -8.03
N ILE A 152 -7.08 -8.52 -7.83
CA ILE A 152 -5.94 -9.31 -7.40
C ILE A 152 -5.71 -10.54 -8.29
N ASP A 153 -4.46 -10.76 -8.68
CA ASP A 153 -3.97 -11.95 -9.37
C ASP A 153 -2.89 -12.61 -8.50
N VAL A 154 -3.26 -13.72 -7.86
CA VAL A 154 -2.36 -14.53 -7.03
C VAL A 154 -1.78 -15.74 -7.78
N GLY A 155 -1.96 -15.83 -9.09
CA GLY A 155 -1.83 -17.08 -9.83
C GLY A 155 -2.95 -18.05 -9.47
N LYS A 156 -2.64 -19.34 -9.48
CA LYS A 156 -3.61 -20.39 -9.13
C LYS A 156 -4.04 -20.27 -7.67
N TYR A 157 -5.34 -20.20 -7.43
CA TYR A 157 -5.93 -20.27 -6.08
C TYR A 157 -6.78 -21.53 -5.92
N VAL A 158 -7.08 -21.89 -4.67
CA VAL A 158 -7.87 -23.08 -4.33
C VAL A 158 -9.33 -22.71 -4.02
N ASN A 159 -9.53 -21.77 -3.11
CA ASN A 159 -10.86 -21.37 -2.67
C ASN A 159 -11.02 -19.84 -2.86
N PRO A 160 -11.87 -19.39 -3.81
CA PRO A 160 -12.05 -17.97 -4.11
C PRO A 160 -12.59 -17.19 -2.91
N ASP A 161 -13.52 -17.76 -2.14
CA ASP A 161 -14.15 -17.07 -1.00
C ASP A 161 -13.12 -16.74 0.09
N THR A 162 -12.20 -17.67 0.37
CA THR A 162 -11.12 -17.41 1.34
C THR A 162 -10.13 -16.36 0.85
N LEU A 163 -9.89 -16.30 -0.46
CA LEU A 163 -9.00 -15.30 -1.04
C LEU A 163 -9.66 -13.91 -1.02
N ILE A 164 -10.96 -13.84 -1.31
CA ILE A 164 -11.75 -12.61 -1.19
C ILE A 164 -11.70 -12.12 0.26
N ALA A 165 -12.04 -12.98 1.23
CA ALA A 165 -12.01 -12.62 2.64
C ALA A 165 -10.61 -12.17 3.13
N GLN A 166 -9.55 -12.85 2.68
CA GLN A 166 -8.17 -12.46 3.00
C GLN A 166 -7.81 -11.09 2.41
N THR A 167 -8.28 -10.81 1.19
CA THR A 167 -8.07 -9.54 0.48
C THR A 167 -8.85 -8.40 1.14
N GLU A 168 -10.11 -8.62 1.52
CA GLU A 168 -10.91 -7.66 2.30
C GLU A 168 -10.23 -7.34 3.65
N GLY A 169 -9.70 -8.35 4.33
CA GLY A 169 -8.91 -8.21 5.55
C GLY A 169 -7.62 -7.40 5.35
N CYS A 170 -6.99 -7.53 4.17
CA CYS A 170 -5.84 -6.73 3.74
C CYS A 170 -6.23 -5.25 3.59
N VAL A 171 -7.29 -4.99 2.83
CA VAL A 171 -7.78 -3.64 2.52
C VAL A 171 -8.19 -2.91 3.80
N ILE A 172 -8.96 -3.55 4.69
CA ILE A 172 -9.41 -2.89 5.93
C ILE A 172 -8.24 -2.57 6.87
N TRP A 173 -7.19 -3.39 6.89
CA TRP A 173 -5.98 -3.09 7.64
C TRP A 173 -5.18 -1.97 6.96
N GLY A 174 -5.12 -1.95 5.62
CA GLY A 174 -4.58 -0.82 4.85
C GLY A 174 -5.28 0.50 5.15
N VAL A 175 -6.62 0.50 5.25
CA VAL A 175 -7.42 1.67 5.69
C VAL A 175 -7.05 2.09 7.11
N SER A 176 -6.88 1.13 8.02
CA SER A 176 -6.51 1.38 9.43
C SER A 176 -5.12 2.02 9.54
N ILE A 177 -4.13 1.48 8.81
CA ILE A 177 -2.77 2.03 8.69
C ILE A 177 -2.79 3.42 8.07
N ALA A 178 -3.53 3.60 6.98
CA ALA A 178 -3.60 4.87 6.29
C ALA A 178 -4.20 5.97 7.18
N THR A 179 -5.17 5.64 8.03
CA THR A 179 -5.98 6.65 8.72
C THR A 179 -5.64 6.86 10.19
N LYS A 180 -5.18 5.83 10.92
CA LYS A 180 -5.18 5.84 12.40
C LYS A 180 -3.95 5.24 13.08
N GLU A 181 -3.41 4.13 12.56
CA GLU A 181 -2.42 3.35 13.31
C GLU A 181 -1.08 4.08 13.41
N GLN A 182 -0.65 4.34 14.65
CA GLN A 182 0.61 5.00 14.95
C GLN A 182 1.11 4.59 16.33
N ILE A 183 2.37 4.21 16.39
CA ILE A 183 3.14 4.12 17.63
C ILE A 183 4.07 5.34 17.70
N THR A 184 4.05 6.03 18.83
CA THR A 184 4.91 7.19 19.10
C THR A 184 5.80 6.91 20.30
N PHE A 185 6.96 7.55 20.32
CA PHE A 185 7.96 7.42 21.38
C PHE A 185 8.22 8.77 22.02
N GLU A 186 8.28 8.80 23.35
CA GLU A 186 8.74 9.94 24.14
C GLU A 186 9.68 9.41 25.23
N ASN A 187 10.87 10.02 25.35
CA ASN A 187 11.91 9.61 26.31
C ASN A 187 12.22 8.10 26.27
N GLY A 188 12.32 7.53 25.06
CA GLY A 188 12.63 6.11 24.85
C GLY A 188 11.48 5.14 25.17
N ARG A 189 10.26 5.64 25.41
CA ARG A 189 9.10 4.81 25.76
C ARG A 189 7.98 4.96 24.76
N VAL A 190 7.37 3.83 24.41
CA VAL A 190 6.11 3.78 23.67
C VAL A 190 5.02 4.51 24.47
N GLN A 191 4.30 5.40 23.80
CA GLN A 191 3.23 6.19 24.42
C GLN A 191 1.88 5.47 24.42
N GLN A 192 1.63 4.60 23.43
CA GLN A 192 0.38 3.87 23.29
C GLN A 192 0.43 2.56 24.07
N SER A 193 -0.57 2.32 24.91
CA SER A 193 -0.65 1.16 25.80
C SER A 193 -1.81 0.21 25.47
N ASN A 194 -2.86 0.68 24.77
CA ASN A 194 -4.07 -0.10 24.50
C ASN A 194 -4.91 0.51 23.35
N TYR A 195 -6.00 -0.13 22.91
CA TYR A 195 -6.78 0.32 21.74
C TYR A 195 -7.59 1.62 21.93
N ASP A 196 -7.59 2.17 23.14
CA ASP A 196 -8.11 3.50 23.44
C ASP A 196 -7.10 4.61 23.14
N ASP A 197 -5.80 4.32 23.06
CA ASP A 197 -4.76 5.27 22.64
C ASP A 197 -4.10 4.87 21.29
N TYR A 198 -3.95 3.59 20.99
CA TYR A 198 -3.64 3.03 19.67
C TYR A 198 -4.93 2.82 18.86
N LYS A 199 -5.28 3.80 18.04
CA LYS A 199 -6.53 3.74 17.27
C LYS A 199 -6.39 2.82 16.07
N ILE A 200 -7.30 1.85 15.97
CA ILE A 200 -7.54 1.04 14.77
C ILE A 200 -8.85 1.43 14.08
N ALA A 201 -8.99 1.03 12.82
CA ALA A 201 -10.27 1.10 12.12
C ALA A 201 -11.37 0.34 12.88
N ARG A 202 -12.57 0.89 12.86
CA ARG A 202 -13.81 0.31 13.41
C ARG A 202 -14.81 0.14 12.27
N MET A 203 -15.92 -0.55 12.52
CA MET A 203 -16.94 -0.80 11.49
C MET A 203 -17.41 0.46 10.74
N LYS A 204 -17.50 1.62 11.42
CA LYS A 204 -17.88 2.90 10.81
C LYS A 204 -16.86 3.46 9.81
N ASP A 205 -15.63 2.96 9.85
CA ASP A 205 -14.53 3.37 8.98
C ASP A 205 -14.39 2.42 7.79
N SER A 206 -15.16 1.34 7.74
CA SER A 206 -15.14 0.39 6.64
C SER A 206 -15.77 1.02 5.40
N PRO A 207 -15.05 1.12 4.28
CA PRO A 207 -15.67 1.42 2.99
C PRO A 207 -16.42 0.18 2.49
N ILE A 208 -17.13 0.34 1.38
CA ILE A 208 -17.50 -0.79 0.53
C ILE A 208 -16.22 -1.31 -0.12
N ILE A 209 -15.93 -2.60 0.03
CA ILE A 209 -14.74 -3.24 -0.56
C ILE A 209 -15.25 -4.20 -1.63
N ASN A 210 -14.87 -3.98 -2.88
CA ASN A 210 -15.22 -4.87 -3.99
C ASN A 210 -13.95 -5.59 -4.42
N VAL A 211 -13.90 -6.92 -4.26
CA VAL A 211 -12.75 -7.72 -4.66
C VAL A 211 -13.07 -8.52 -5.92
N ARG A 212 -12.26 -8.32 -6.96
CA ARG A 212 -12.23 -9.16 -8.17
C ARG A 212 -10.97 -10.00 -8.16
N VAL A 213 -11.14 -11.32 -8.15
CA VAL A 213 -10.02 -12.27 -8.30
C VAL A 213 -9.84 -12.58 -9.78
N ILE A 214 -8.60 -12.50 -10.27
CA ILE A 214 -8.25 -12.95 -11.63
C ILE A 214 -8.02 -14.46 -11.64
N GLU A 215 -8.74 -15.15 -12.51
CA GLU A 215 -8.43 -16.54 -12.87
C GLU A 215 -7.10 -16.61 -13.63
N SER A 216 -6.16 -17.39 -13.10
CA SER A 216 -4.77 -17.46 -13.59
C SER A 216 -4.19 -18.86 -13.37
N GLU A 217 -3.52 -19.40 -14.38
CA GLU A 217 -2.78 -20.69 -14.30
C GLU A 217 -1.30 -20.48 -13.93
N LEU A 218 -0.90 -19.25 -13.58
CA LEU A 218 0.43 -18.98 -13.04
C LEU A 218 0.63 -19.70 -11.70
N LYS A 219 1.89 -19.87 -11.30
CA LYS A 219 2.20 -20.48 -10.00
C LYS A 219 1.50 -19.73 -8.87
N PRO A 220 0.97 -20.43 -7.85
CA PRO A 220 0.35 -19.80 -6.69
C PRO A 220 1.34 -18.88 -5.98
N SER A 221 0.84 -17.75 -5.48
CA SER A 221 1.58 -16.76 -4.68
C SER A 221 0.76 -16.32 -3.45
N GLY A 222 1.28 -15.38 -2.65
CA GLY A 222 0.72 -15.04 -1.33
C GLY A 222 -0.48 -14.07 -1.36
N GLY A 223 -1.52 -14.35 -0.58
CA GLY A 223 -2.77 -13.55 -0.53
C GLY A 223 -2.70 -12.20 0.22
N ASP A 224 -1.50 -11.71 0.56
CA ASP A 224 -1.32 -10.48 1.34
C ASP A 224 -1.07 -9.21 0.49
N ALA A 225 -1.34 -9.30 -0.82
CA ALA A 225 -1.10 -8.21 -1.77
C ALA A 225 -2.17 -7.10 -1.75
N GLY A 226 -3.29 -7.26 -1.04
CA GLY A 226 -4.32 -6.22 -0.92
C GLY A 226 -3.89 -5.04 -0.05
N LEU A 227 -3.09 -5.24 1.00
CA LEU A 227 -2.74 -4.15 1.91
C LEU A 227 -1.84 -3.08 1.26
N PRO A 228 -0.77 -3.42 0.51
CA PRO A 228 0.17 -2.44 -0.02
C PRO A 228 -0.40 -1.30 -0.88
N PRO A 229 -1.32 -1.54 -1.84
CA PRO A 229 -1.87 -0.47 -2.67
C PRO A 229 -2.92 0.39 -1.94
N THR A 230 -3.48 -0.06 -0.81
CA THR A 230 -4.55 0.68 -0.12
C THR A 230 -4.13 2.06 0.37
N PRO A 231 -3.03 2.24 1.14
CA PRO A 231 -2.65 3.58 1.60
C PRO A 231 -2.38 4.58 0.46
N PRO A 232 -1.58 4.27 -0.58
CA PRO A 232 -1.35 5.22 -1.66
C PRO A 232 -2.61 5.49 -2.49
N ALA A 233 -3.48 4.50 -2.73
CA ALA A 233 -4.76 4.74 -3.41
C ALA A 233 -5.61 5.78 -2.67
N ILE A 234 -5.71 5.69 -1.33
CA ILE A 234 -6.42 6.66 -0.50
C ILE A 234 -5.77 8.05 -0.55
N THR A 235 -4.45 8.14 -0.40
CA THR A 235 -3.78 9.45 -0.40
C THR A 235 -3.79 10.13 -1.78
N ASN A 236 -3.71 9.35 -2.86
CA ASN A 236 -3.87 9.85 -4.22
C ASN A 236 -5.31 10.36 -4.45
N ALA A 237 -6.31 9.67 -3.90
CA ALA A 237 -7.71 10.09 -3.98
C ALA A 237 -7.96 11.41 -3.21
N ILE A 238 -7.33 11.57 -2.05
CA ILE A 238 -7.36 12.82 -1.29
C ILE A 238 -6.76 13.95 -2.11
N TYR A 239 -5.62 13.72 -2.76
CA TYR A 239 -5.00 14.71 -3.64
C TYR A 239 -5.93 15.08 -4.80
N ALA A 240 -6.55 14.10 -5.47
CA ALA A 240 -7.51 14.38 -6.54
C ALA A 240 -8.72 15.21 -6.05
N ALA A 241 -9.18 14.98 -4.81
CA ALA A 241 -10.31 15.68 -4.22
C ALA A 241 -9.99 17.11 -3.74
N THR A 242 -8.75 17.38 -3.34
CA THR A 242 -8.40 18.59 -2.55
C THR A 242 -7.17 19.36 -3.04
N GLY A 243 -6.34 18.75 -3.88
CA GLY A 243 -4.99 19.24 -4.19
C GLY A 243 -3.97 19.07 -3.05
N LYS A 244 -4.37 18.52 -1.89
CA LYS A 244 -3.48 18.33 -0.75
C LYS A 244 -2.75 17.00 -0.83
N ARG A 245 -1.41 17.05 -0.86
CA ARG A 245 -0.56 15.85 -0.84
C ARG A 245 -0.29 15.36 0.58
N ILE A 246 -0.51 14.07 0.83
CA ILE A 246 -0.16 13.39 2.07
C ILE A 246 1.02 12.46 1.81
N ARG A 247 2.16 12.72 2.45
CA ARG A 247 3.40 11.93 2.29
C ARG A 247 3.83 11.18 3.55
N LYS A 248 3.05 11.34 4.62
CA LYS A 248 3.30 10.72 5.92
C LYS A 248 2.03 10.01 6.37
N LEU A 249 2.19 8.77 6.82
CA LEU A 249 1.12 8.02 7.46
C LEU A 249 1.28 8.03 9.00
N PRO A 250 0.17 7.89 9.74
CA PRO A 250 -1.21 7.93 9.25
C PRO A 250 -1.63 9.35 8.85
N ILE A 251 -2.69 9.47 8.04
CA ILE A 251 -3.37 10.74 7.71
C ILE A 251 -3.73 11.46 9.03
N GLY A 252 -4.33 10.74 9.99
CA GLY A 252 -4.50 11.21 11.36
C GLY A 252 -5.15 12.59 11.45
N LYS A 253 -4.39 13.57 11.98
CA LYS A 253 -4.83 14.96 12.17
C LYS A 253 -4.30 15.93 11.10
N GLN A 254 -3.73 15.42 10.01
CA GLN A 254 -3.20 16.27 8.94
C GLN A 254 -4.33 17.07 8.27
N THR A 255 -4.08 18.34 7.98
CA THR A 255 -5.05 19.23 7.31
C THR A 255 -5.25 18.84 5.85
N LEU A 256 -6.52 18.67 5.45
CA LEU A 256 -6.89 18.24 4.09
C LEU A 256 -7.50 19.36 3.22
N VAL A 257 -8.01 20.43 3.83
CA VAL A 257 -8.57 21.62 3.16
C VAL A 257 -8.09 22.86 3.91
#